data_AF-A0A934NCE2-F1
#
_entry.id   AF-A0A934NCE2-F1
#
_cell.length_a   1.000
_cell.length_b   1.000
_cell.length_c   1.000
_cell.angle_alpha   90.00
_cell.angle_beta   90.00
_cell.angle_gamma   90.00
#
_symmetry.space_group_name_H-M   'P 1'
#
loop_
_entity.id
_entity.type
_entity.pdbx_description
1 polymer ?
#
loop_
_entity_poly.entity_id
_entity_poly.type
_entity_poly.pdbx_seq_one_letter_code
_entity_poly.pdbx_strand_id
1 'polypeptide(L)'
;MLMHQAAITLKKISRLSGYSVSTVSKALNDKKDMSTETRETILNIAKKYNYVPNYYAIALRKQQTKTLAVIIPHSSEQFYGDLLSEIQNMTPSLFGAKLTDSH
;
A
#
# COMPACT_ATOMS: atom_id res chain seq x y z
N MET A 1 -11.10 17.63 -27.27
CA MET A 1 -11.70 17.44 -25.93
C MET A 1 -11.00 16.27 -25.25
N LEU A 2 -9.83 16.51 -24.65
CA LEU A 2 -9.09 15.47 -23.93
C LEU A 2 -9.70 15.33 -22.54
N MET A 3 -10.49 14.27 -22.34
CA MET A 3 -10.96 13.89 -21.02
C MET A 3 -9.73 13.50 -20.20
N HIS A 4 -9.33 14.35 -19.25
CA HIS A 4 -8.37 13.97 -18.23
C HIS A 4 -8.92 12.74 -17.51
N GLN A 5 -8.27 11.59 -17.70
CA GLN A 5 -8.61 10.37 -16.98
C GLN A 5 -8.25 10.61 -15.50
N ALA A 6 -9.23 11.07 -14.72
CA ALA A 6 -9.04 11.30 -13.29
C ALA A 6 -8.60 9.98 -12.64
N ALA A 7 -7.43 10.00 -11.99
CA ALA A 7 -6.88 8.86 -11.28
C ALA A 7 -7.95 8.21 -10.38
N ILE A 8 -8.02 6.88 -10.38
CA ILE A 8 -8.97 6.16 -9.54
C ILE A 8 -8.64 6.47 -8.06
N THR A 9 -9.64 6.91 -7.31
CA THR A 9 -9.48 7.25 -5.88
C THR A 9 -10.34 6.34 -5.01
N LEU A 10 -10.04 6.27 -3.71
CA LEU A 10 -10.86 5.56 -2.73
C LEU A 10 -12.34 5.99 -2.78
N LYS A 11 -12.59 7.29 -2.99
CA LYS A 11 -13.93 7.88 -3.12
C LYS A 11 -14.66 7.38 -4.38
N LYS A 12 -13.92 7.16 -5.47
CA LYS A 12 -14.50 6.62 -6.70
C LYS A 12 -14.81 5.14 -6.58
N ILE A 13 -13.93 4.36 -5.94
CA ILE A 13 -14.20 2.94 -5.63
C ILE A 13 -15.43 2.80 -4.74
N SER A 14 -15.57 3.64 -3.72
CA SER A 14 -16.77 3.71 -2.87
C SER A 14 -18.05 3.94 -3.67
N ARG A 15 -18.03 4.86 -4.65
CA ARG A 15 -19.18 5.08 -5.53
C ARG A 15 -19.47 3.88 -6.43
N LEU A 16 -18.44 3.21 -6.94
CA LEU A 16 -18.58 2.06 -7.84
C LEU A 16 -19.04 0.80 -7.10
N SER A 17 -18.62 0.61 -5.85
CA SER A 17 -18.95 -0.57 -5.06
C SER A 17 -20.25 -0.42 -4.26
N GLY A 18 -20.78 0.80 -4.13
CA GLY A 18 -21.96 1.09 -3.30
C GLY A 18 -21.67 1.12 -1.80
N TYR A 19 -20.42 0.86 -1.38
CA TYR A 19 -20.02 0.88 0.03
C TYR A 19 -19.42 2.23 0.44
N SER A 20 -19.45 2.51 1.75
CA SER A 20 -18.84 3.72 2.29
C SER A 20 -17.32 3.75 2.07
N VAL A 21 -16.73 4.95 2.04
CA VAL A 21 -15.26 5.14 1.96
C VAL A 21 -14.54 4.42 3.10
N SER A 22 -15.14 4.38 4.29
CA SER A 22 -14.65 3.64 5.46
C SER A 22 -14.60 2.13 5.17
N THR A 23 -15.68 1.57 4.65
CA THR A 23 -15.77 0.14 4.30
C THR A 23 -14.77 -0.23 3.22
N VAL A 24 -14.63 0.59 2.17
CA VAL A 24 -13.62 0.37 1.12
C VAL A 24 -12.20 0.45 1.68
N SER A 25 -11.92 1.44 2.53
CA SER A 25 -10.63 1.54 3.21
C SER A 25 -10.32 0.30 4.04
N LYS A 26 -11.31 -0.21 4.77
CA LYS A 26 -11.18 -1.44 5.57
C LYS A 26 -10.96 -2.66 4.68
N ALA A 27 -11.73 -2.83 3.60
CA ALA A 27 -11.60 -3.98 2.70
C ALA A 27 -10.21 -4.08 2.06
N LEU A 28 -9.58 -2.92 1.78
CA LEU A 28 -8.26 -2.82 1.18
C LEU A 28 -7.11 -2.95 2.18
N ASN A 29 -7.30 -2.53 3.44
CA ASN A 29 -6.22 -2.49 4.45
C ASN A 29 -6.32 -3.58 5.51
N ASP A 30 -7.51 -4.10 5.79
CA ASP A 30 -7.78 -4.92 6.96
C ASP A 30 -8.48 -6.23 6.59
N LYS A 31 -8.03 -7.34 7.21
CA LYS A 31 -8.46 -8.69 6.82
C LYS A 31 -9.48 -9.32 7.76
N LYS A 32 -9.66 -8.78 8.99
CA LYS A 32 -10.36 -9.51 10.07
C LYS A 32 -11.83 -9.16 10.29
N ASP A 33 -12.31 -7.99 9.86
CA ASP A 33 -13.65 -7.50 10.26
C ASP A 33 -14.61 -7.29 9.07
N MET A 34 -14.67 -8.22 8.12
CA MET A 34 -15.58 -8.10 6.95
C MET A 34 -15.97 -9.44 6.34
N SER A 35 -17.17 -9.52 5.79
CA SER A 35 -17.58 -10.66 4.96
C SER A 35 -16.67 -10.80 3.74
N THR A 36 -16.37 -12.06 3.38
CA THR A 36 -15.54 -12.41 2.22
C THR A 36 -16.11 -11.84 0.93
N GLU A 37 -17.43 -11.94 0.74
CA GLU A 37 -18.14 -11.46 -0.45
C GLU A 37 -17.97 -9.95 -0.68
N THR A 38 -18.17 -9.14 0.36
CA THR A 38 -18.01 -7.67 0.26
C THR A 38 -16.56 -7.31 -0.06
N ARG A 39 -15.61 -8.00 0.58
CA ARG A 39 -14.18 -7.79 0.37
C ARG A 39 -13.77 -8.13 -1.06
N GLU A 40 -14.21 -9.27 -1.58
CA GLU A 40 -13.92 -9.70 -2.95
C GLU A 40 -14.47 -8.73 -3.98
N THR A 41 -15.70 -8.25 -3.79
CA THR A 41 -16.31 -7.24 -4.67
C THR A 41 -15.45 -5.98 -4.73
N ILE A 42 -15.04 -5.44 -3.58
CA ILE A 42 -14.21 -4.23 -3.51
C ILE A 42 -12.82 -4.48 -4.11
N LEU A 43 -12.19 -5.62 -3.83
CA LEU A 43 -10.87 -5.98 -4.38
C LEU A 43 -10.91 -6.15 -5.89
N ASN A 44 -11.96 -6.77 -6.43
CA ASN A 44 -12.13 -6.96 -7.87
C ASN A 44 -12.32 -5.62 -8.58
N ILE A 45 -13.10 -4.71 -8.00
CA ILE A 45 -13.22 -3.34 -8.52
C ILE A 45 -11.86 -2.63 -8.45
N ALA A 46 -11.18 -2.65 -7.31
CA ALA A 46 -9.87 -2.00 -7.16
C ALA A 46 -8.85 -2.52 -8.19
N LYS A 47 -8.79 -3.84 -8.41
CA LYS A 47 -7.95 -4.47 -9.44
C LYS A 47 -8.36 -4.07 -10.85
N LYS A 48 -9.65 -4.12 -11.19
CA LYS A 48 -10.18 -3.75 -12.51
C LYS A 48 -9.81 -2.33 -12.92
N TYR A 49 -9.74 -1.42 -11.95
CA TYR A 49 -9.38 -0.02 -12.18
C TYR A 49 -7.92 0.31 -11.88
N ASN A 50 -7.04 -0.68 -11.64
CA ASN A 50 -5.64 -0.48 -11.26
C ASN A 50 -5.44 0.54 -10.13
N TYR A 51 -6.25 0.43 -9.07
CA TYR A 51 -6.10 1.27 -7.90
C TYR A 51 -4.82 0.93 -7.14
N VAL A 52 -3.94 1.92 -7.03
CA VAL A 52 -2.74 1.87 -6.19
C VAL A 52 -2.89 2.90 -5.07
N PRO A 53 -2.82 2.50 -3.79
CA PRO A 53 -2.89 3.44 -2.68
C PRO A 53 -1.69 4.37 -2.67
N ASN A 54 -1.93 5.67 -2.46
CA ASN A 54 -0.87 6.64 -2.21
C ASN A 54 -0.43 6.57 -0.75
N TYR A 55 0.70 5.89 -0.50
CA TYR A 55 1.23 5.70 0.85
C TYR A 55 1.67 7.01 1.52
N TYR A 56 2.16 8.00 0.77
CA TYR A 56 2.50 9.31 1.33
C TYR A 56 1.26 10.03 1.88
N ALA A 57 0.16 10.03 1.12
CA ALA A 57 -1.11 10.61 1.57
C ALA A 57 -1.67 9.89 2.80
N ILE A 58 -1.52 8.55 2.86
CA ILE A 58 -1.92 7.76 4.02
C ILE A 58 -1.05 8.09 5.24
N ALA A 59 0.26 8.18 5.07
CA ALA A 59 1.21 8.52 6.14
C ALA A 59 0.94 9.92 6.70
N LEU A 60 0.70 10.90 5.83
CA LEU A 60 0.30 12.26 6.19
C LEU A 60 -0.98 12.26 7.03
N ARG A 61 -2.04 11.57 6.56
CA ARG A 61 -3.31 11.49 7.30
C ARG A 61 -3.16 10.81 8.66
N LYS A 62 -2.29 9.79 8.74
CA LYS A 62 -2.02 9.08 10.01
C LYS A 62 -1.01 9.80 10.89
N GLN A 63 -0.39 10.88 10.41
CA GLN A 63 0.73 11.57 11.05
C GLN A 63 1.86 10.62 11.46
N GLN A 64 2.03 9.52 10.72
CA GLN A 64 2.98 8.46 11.03
C GLN A 64 3.58 7.93 9.74
N THR A 65 4.90 7.98 9.64
CA THR A 65 5.68 7.39 8.55
C THR A 65 6.15 6.00 8.95
N LYS A 66 6.08 5.04 8.02
CA LYS A 66 6.62 3.69 8.20
C LYS A 66 7.86 3.49 7.31
N THR A 67 8.91 4.25 7.59
CA THR A 67 10.16 4.23 6.82
C THR A 67 11.29 3.72 7.70
N LEU A 68 12.01 2.70 7.24
CA LEU A 68 13.25 2.22 7.85
C LEU A 68 14.43 2.75 7.03
N ALA A 69 15.25 3.60 7.64
CA ALA A 69 16.49 4.07 7.03
C ALA A 69 17.64 3.14 7.44
N VAL A 70 18.38 2.63 6.46
CA VAL A 70 19.58 1.80 6.68
C VAL A 70 20.79 2.58 6.16
N ILE A 71 21.78 2.79 7.02
CA ILE A 71 23.02 3.52 6.68
C ILE A 71 24.15 2.49 6.59
N ILE A 72 24.76 2.36 5.41
CA ILE A 72 25.84 1.41 5.17
C ILE A 72 27.14 2.17 4.84
N PRO A 73 28.26 1.86 5.52
CA PRO A 73 29.56 2.39 5.14
C PRO A 73 29.99 1.84 3.77
N HIS A 74 30.48 2.72 2.89
CA HIS A 74 30.82 2.38 1.50
C HIS A 74 31.89 1.28 1.36
N SER A 75 32.79 1.13 2.33
CA SER A 75 33.86 0.13 2.33
C SER A 75 33.39 -1.33 2.56
N SER A 76 32.09 -1.56 2.72
CA SER A 76 31.53 -2.82 3.20
C SER A 76 30.30 -3.30 2.41
N GLU A 77 30.06 -2.72 1.24
CA GLU A 77 28.88 -2.96 0.41
C GLU A 77 28.70 -4.45 0.04
N GLN A 78 29.79 -5.16 -0.27
CA GLN A 78 29.78 -6.60 -0.57
C GLN A 78 29.48 -7.50 0.65
N PHE A 79 29.62 -7.00 1.88
CA PHE A 79 29.39 -7.79 3.09
C PHE A 79 27.93 -7.73 3.57
N TYR A 80 27.19 -6.68 3.21
CA TYR A 80 25.85 -6.43 3.74
C TYR A 80 24.69 -6.86 2.83
N GLY A 81 24.96 -7.44 1.66
CA GLY A 81 23.91 -7.88 0.72
C GLY A 81 22.94 -8.90 1.35
N ASP A 82 23.46 -9.91 2.03
CA ASP A 82 22.65 -10.92 2.71
C ASP A 82 21.87 -10.32 3.88
N LEU A 83 22.51 -9.42 4.66
CA LEU A 83 21.86 -8.72 5.77
C LEU A 83 20.71 -7.83 5.30
N LEU A 84 20.91 -7.07 4.22
CA LEU A 84 19.88 -6.23 3.62
C LEU A 84 18.69 -7.05 3.11
N SER A 85 18.99 -8.18 2.46
CA SER A 85 17.97 -9.13 1.98
C SER A 85 17.15 -9.68 3.14
N GLU A 86 17.81 -10.02 4.25
CA GLU A 86 17.13 -10.53 5.44
C GLU A 86 16.28 -9.46 6.13
N ILE A 87 16.79 -8.22 6.24
CA ILE A 87 16.02 -7.06 6.73
C ILE A 87 14.79 -6.83 5.83
N GLN A 88 14.94 -6.90 4.51
CA GLN A 88 13.85 -6.74 3.56
C GLN A 88 12.81 -7.85 3.69
N ASN A 89 13.23 -9.08 3.99
CA ASN A 89 12.34 -10.22 4.22
C ASN A 89 11.55 -10.11 5.54
N MET A 90 12.14 -9.52 6.58
CA MET A 90 11.48 -9.29 7.88
C MET A 90 10.57 -8.05 7.89
N THR A 91 10.81 -7.07 7.01
CA THR A 91 10.07 -5.80 7.00
C THR A 91 8.55 -5.96 6.76
N PRO A 92 8.06 -6.85 5.86
CA PRO A 92 6.63 -7.08 5.67
C PRO A 92 5.87 -7.50 6.93
N SER A 93 6.50 -8.27 7.83
CA SER A 93 5.86 -8.73 9.07
C SER A 93 5.89 -7.68 10.18
N LEU A 94 6.87 -6.77 10.18
CA LEU A 94 7.04 -5.73 11.20
C LEU A 94 6.41 -4.38 10.82
N PHE A 95 6.43 -4.00 9.54
CA PHE A 95 6.03 -2.67 9.07
C PHE A 95 4.85 -2.68 8.08
N GLY A 96 4.45 -3.85 7.54
CA GLY A 96 3.25 -3.98 6.71
C GLY A 96 3.34 -3.27 5.35
N ALA A 97 4.55 -3.01 4.85
CA ALA A 97 4.82 -2.46 3.53
C ALA A 97 5.96 -3.25 2.87
N LYS A 98 5.88 -3.48 1.55
CA LYS A 98 7.02 -3.95 0.76
C LYS A 98 7.99 -2.78 0.60
N LEU A 99 9.28 -3.00 0.89
CA LEU A 99 10.34 -2.07 0.55
C LEU A 99 10.31 -1.87 -0.97
N THR A 100 10.12 -0.63 -1.41
CA THR A 100 10.31 -0.23 -2.81
C THR A 100 11.70 0.36 -2.89
N ASP A 101 12.54 -0.22 -3.74
CA ASP A 101 13.82 0.38 -4.10
C ASP A 101 13.56 1.76 -4.72
N SER A 102 14.41 2.75 -4.39
CA SER A 102 14.27 4.14 -4.85
C SER A 102 15.03 4.40 -6.16
N HIS A 103 15.50 3.36 -6.84
CA HIS A 103 16.19 3.42 -8.12
C HIS A 103 15.33 2.89 -9.27
#